data_AF-I3IKD2-F1
#
_entry.id   AF-I3IKD2-F1
#
_cell.length_a   1.000
_cell.length_b   1.000
_cell.length_c   1.000
_cell.angle_alpha   90.00
_cell.angle_beta   90.00
_cell.angle_gamma   90.00
#
_symmetry.space_group_name_H-M   'P 1'
#
loop_
_entity.id
_entity.type
_entity.pdbx_description
1 polymer ?
#
loop_
_entity_poly.entity_id
_entity_poly.type
_entity_poly.pdbx_seq_one_letter_code
_entity_poly.pdbx_strand_id
1 'polypeptide(L)'
;MYYVAGEVINYFSTDETKGKDGKVYPASDKLQVLGEVETKGGDVKKELVTFVVPSHWKSRIKEIIGKKVFFQVQLYVSDGRLSSFIGGSAAFPKVA
;
A
#
# COMPACT_ATOMS: atom_id res chain seq x y z
N MET A 1 0.09 8.53 12.36
CA MET A 1 0.06 7.11 11.95
C MET A 1 -1.37 6.78 11.61
N TYR A 2 -1.62 6.22 10.43
CA TYR A 2 -2.98 5.95 9.94
C TYR A 2 -3.19 4.45 9.81
N TYR A 3 -4.43 4.00 9.91
CA TYR A 3 -4.79 2.61 9.69
C TYR A 3 -5.56 2.49 8.38
N VAL A 4 -5.28 1.40 7.68
CA VAL A 4 -6.01 1.02 6.47
C VAL A 4 -6.71 -0.29 6.74
N ALA A 5 -8.00 -0.31 6.44
CA ALA A 5 -8.81 -1.51 6.37
C ALA A 5 -9.24 -1.70 4.91
N GLY A 6 -9.10 -2.91 4.37
CA GLY A 6 -9.51 -3.18 3.01
C GLY A 6 -9.15 -4.57 2.55
N GLU A 7 -9.61 -4.92 1.35
CA GLU A 7 -9.28 -6.20 0.72
C GLU A 7 -7.97 -6.10 -0.06
N VAL A 8 -7.06 -7.04 0.14
CA VAL A 8 -5.83 -7.13 -0.66
C VAL A 8 -6.18 -7.70 -2.03
N ILE A 9 -6.08 -6.88 -3.08
CA ILE A 9 -6.48 -7.28 -4.43
C ILE A 9 -5.30 -7.84 -5.22
N ASN A 10 -4.10 -7.29 -5.03
CA ASN A 10 -2.96 -7.61 -5.87
C ASN A 10 -1.62 -7.40 -5.18
N TYR A 11 -0.61 -8.17 -5.60
CA TYR A 11 0.78 -8.04 -5.22
C TYR A 11 1.66 -8.19 -6.47
N PHE A 12 2.55 -7.23 -6.70
CA PHE A 12 3.43 -7.24 -7.87
C PHE A 12 4.77 -6.55 -7.58
N SER A 13 5.78 -6.88 -8.38
CA SER A 13 7.10 -6.25 -8.33
C SER A 13 7.23 -5.25 -9.48
N THR A 14 7.99 -4.19 -9.23
CA THR A 14 8.39 -3.21 -10.25
C THR A 14 9.91 -3.27 -10.38
N ASP A 15 10.40 -3.22 -11.62
CA ASP A 15 11.83 -3.19 -11.90
C ASP A 15 12.42 -1.81 -11.61
N GLU A 16 13.75 -1.75 -11.47
CA GLU A 16 14.46 -0.49 -11.43
C GLU A 16 14.27 0.26 -12.76
N THR A 17 13.92 1.53 -12.69
CA THR A 17 13.71 2.38 -13.87
C THR A 17 14.45 3.70 -13.73
N LYS A 18 14.89 4.25 -14.85
CA LYS A 18 15.51 5.59 -14.91
C LYS A 18 14.52 6.58 -15.50
N GLY A 19 14.22 7.64 -14.76
CA GLY A 19 13.36 8.72 -15.21
C GLY A 19 13.99 9.56 -16.31
N LYS A 20 13.17 10.34 -17.01
CA LYS A 20 13.62 11.31 -18.03
C LYS A 20 14.52 12.41 -17.44
N ASP A 21 14.42 12.64 -16.15
CA ASP A 21 15.24 13.53 -15.32
C ASP A 21 16.58 12.90 -14.90
N GLY A 22 16.84 11.65 -15.31
CA GLY A 22 18.03 10.89 -14.92
C GLY A 22 17.95 10.28 -13.52
N LYS A 23 16.87 10.49 -12.77
CA LYS A 23 16.67 9.93 -11.43
C LYS A 23 16.43 8.42 -11.52
N VAL A 24 17.11 7.65 -10.66
CA VAL A 24 16.90 6.21 -10.56
C VAL A 24 15.79 5.95 -9.56
N TYR A 25 14.79 5.19 -10.01
CA TYR A 25 13.69 4.69 -9.19
C TYR A 25 13.97 3.20 -8.94
N PRO A 26 14.30 2.81 -7.70
CA PRO A 26 14.71 1.43 -7.41
C PRO A 26 13.56 0.46 -7.61
N ALA A 27 13.91 -0.80 -7.88
CA ALA A 27 12.96 -1.90 -7.88
C ALA A 27 12.19 -1.95 -6.54
N SER A 28 10.89 -2.21 -6.60
CA SER A 28 10.07 -2.25 -5.39
C SER A 28 8.89 -3.21 -5.52
N ASP A 29 8.57 -3.87 -4.40
CA ASP A 29 7.37 -4.68 -4.28
C ASP A 29 6.19 -3.82 -3.84
N LYS A 30 5.04 -4.05 -4.47
CA LYS A 30 3.82 -3.25 -4.30
C LYS A 30 2.66 -4.13 -3.87
N LEU A 31 1.84 -3.61 -2.98
CA LEU A 31 0.58 -4.20 -2.55
C LEU A 31 -0.57 -3.25 -2.90
N GLN A 32 -1.62 -3.77 -3.54
CA GLN A 32 -2.83 -2.99 -3.79
C GLN A 32 -3.94 -3.43 -2.85
N VAL A 33 -4.52 -2.47 -2.15
CA VAL A 33 -5.61 -2.69 -1.20
C VAL A 33 -6.81 -1.85 -1.62
N LEU A 34 -7.97 -2.48 -1.72
CA LEU A 34 -9.24 -1.82 -1.96
C LEU A 34 -9.87 -1.45 -0.62
N GLY A 35 -9.78 -0.17 -0.28
CA GLY A 35 -10.41 0.41 0.90
C GLY A 35 -11.80 0.97 0.59
N GLU A 36 -12.54 1.24 1.65
CA GLU A 36 -13.86 1.87 1.62
C GLU A 36 -13.80 3.20 2.37
N VAL A 37 -14.34 4.26 1.77
CA VAL A 37 -14.42 5.60 2.35
C VAL A 37 -15.84 6.10 2.23
N GLU A 38 -16.47 6.38 3.36
CA GLU A 38 -17.79 7.02 3.38
C GLU A 38 -17.68 8.47 2.92
N THR A 39 -18.53 8.84 1.97
CA THR A 39 -18.67 10.22 1.52
C THR A 39 -19.60 10.98 2.46
N LYS A 40 -19.53 12.33 2.44
CA LYS A 40 -20.43 13.17 3.24
C LYS A 40 -21.92 12.94 2.92
N GLY A 41 -22.24 12.37 1.75
CA GLY A 41 -23.61 12.04 1.34
C GLY A 41 -24.08 10.65 1.76
N GLY A 42 -23.24 9.85 2.43
CA GLY A 42 -23.57 8.49 2.84
C GLY A 42 -23.23 7.40 1.81
N ASP A 43 -22.82 7.77 0.58
CA ASP A 43 -22.30 6.79 -0.38
C ASP A 43 -20.95 6.24 0.06
N VAL A 44 -20.70 4.95 -0.22
CA VAL A 44 -19.41 4.31 0.04
C VAL A 44 -18.56 4.34 -1.23
N LYS A 45 -17.49 5.12 -1.21
CA LYS A 45 -16.50 5.16 -2.29
C LYS A 45 -15.47 4.05 -2.07
N LYS A 46 -15.28 3.19 -3.06
CA LYS A 46 -14.16 2.25 -3.07
C LYS A 46 -12.91 2.92 -3.62
N GLU A 47 -11.78 2.76 -2.93
CA GLU A 47 -10.53 3.40 -3.31
C GLU A 47 -9.39 2.38 -3.32
N LEU A 48 -8.73 2.25 -4.48
CA LEU A 48 -7.59 1.37 -4.65
C LEU A 48 -6.32 2.12 -4.29
N VAL A 49 -5.65 1.67 -3.23
CA VAL A 49 -4.42 2.28 -2.74
C VAL A 49 -3.25 1.32 -2.93
N THR A 50 -2.15 1.83 -3.49
CA THR A 50 -0.93 1.05 -3.71
C THR A 50 0.13 1.42 -2.69
N PHE A 51 0.64 0.43 -1.96
CA PHE A 51 1.67 0.59 -0.95
C PHE A 51 2.98 -0.06 -1.38
N VAL A 52 4.10 0.54 -1.00
CA VAL A 52 5.40 -0.14 -1.03
C VAL A 52 5.45 -1.17 0.11
N VAL A 53 5.83 -2.40 -0.22
CA VAL A 53 5.92 -3.52 0.72
C VAL A 53 7.32 -3.58 1.33
N PRO A 54 7.43 -3.71 2.67
CA PRO A 54 8.73 -3.86 3.32
C PRO A 54 9.26 -5.29 3.11
N SER A 55 10.57 -5.44 3.10
CA SER A 55 11.24 -6.70 2.74
C SER A 55 10.83 -7.89 3.61
N HIS A 56 10.54 -7.68 4.88
CA HIS A 56 10.14 -8.74 5.82
C HIS A 56 8.73 -9.28 5.59
N TRP A 57 7.91 -8.65 4.74
CA TRP A 57 6.58 -9.16 4.39
C TRP A 57 6.58 -10.07 3.16
N LYS A 58 7.62 -10.04 2.34
CA LYS A 58 7.64 -10.68 1.00
C LYS A 58 7.26 -12.16 1.03
N SER A 59 7.76 -12.92 2.01
CA SER A 59 7.51 -14.37 2.11
C SER A 59 6.06 -14.72 2.45
N ARG A 60 5.32 -13.79 3.07
CA ARG A 60 3.97 -14.03 3.63
C ARG A 60 2.88 -13.25 2.92
N ILE A 61 3.23 -12.29 2.08
CA ILE A 61 2.27 -11.38 1.43
C ILE A 61 1.20 -12.13 0.61
N LYS A 62 1.56 -13.28 0.03
CA LYS A 62 0.62 -14.10 -0.73
C LYS A 62 -0.47 -14.73 0.15
N GLU A 63 -0.22 -14.90 1.45
CA GLU A 63 -1.18 -15.48 2.42
C GLU A 63 -2.40 -14.57 2.66
N ILE A 64 -2.29 -13.29 2.32
CA ILE A 64 -3.32 -12.27 2.59
C ILE A 64 -4.02 -11.76 1.33
N ILE A 65 -3.63 -12.22 0.14
CA ILE A 65 -4.33 -11.88 -1.11
C ILE A 65 -5.77 -12.39 -1.05
N GLY A 66 -6.73 -11.55 -1.46
CA GLY A 66 -8.17 -11.80 -1.39
C GLY A 66 -8.77 -11.70 0.01
N LYS A 67 -7.98 -11.32 1.03
CA LYS A 67 -8.45 -11.20 2.41
C LYS A 67 -8.64 -9.74 2.79
N LYS A 68 -9.62 -9.50 3.66
CA LYS A 68 -9.73 -8.23 4.38
C LYS A 68 -8.63 -8.17 5.43
N VAL A 69 -7.87 -7.08 5.41
CA VAL A 69 -6.73 -6.85 6.29
C VAL A 69 -6.86 -5.52 7.00
N PHE A 70 -6.22 -5.43 8.16
CA PHE A 70 -6.05 -4.20 8.91
C PHE A 70 -4.58 -3.99 9.27
N PHE A 71 -4.00 -2.86 8.86
CA PHE A 71 -2.60 -2.56 9.12
C PHE A 71 -2.32 -1.05 9.21
N GLN A 72 -1.16 -0.73 9.81
CA GLN A 72 -0.67 0.63 9.95
C GLN A 72 0.08 1.07 8.69
N VAL A 73 -0.19 2.29 8.26
CA VAL A 73 0.50 2.95 7.16
C VAL A 73 1.07 4.29 7.61
N GLN A 74 2.13 4.68 6.92
CA GLN A 74 2.72 6.00 7.03
C GLN A 74 2.41 6.79 5.75
N LEU A 75 2.13 8.07 5.95
CA LEU A 75 1.90 9.03 4.88
C LEU A 75 3.07 10.01 4.94
N TYR A 76 3.68 10.28 3.79
CA TYR A 76 4.62 11.39 3.64
C TYR A 76 4.18 12.28 2.49
N VAL A 77 4.43 13.57 2.65
CA VAL A 77 4.24 14.55 1.58
C VAL A 77 5.62 14.95 1.08
N SER A 78 5.85 14.85 -0.22
CA SER A 78 7.06 15.35 -0.89
C SER A 78 6.66 16.01 -2.19
N ASP A 79 7.20 17.19 -2.45
CA ASP A 79 6.94 17.96 -3.69
C ASP A 79 5.43 18.14 -3.99
N GLY A 80 4.63 18.36 -2.95
CA GLY A 80 3.17 18.51 -3.07
C GLY A 80 2.40 17.22 -3.38
N ARG A 81 3.07 16.06 -3.40
CA ARG A 81 2.45 14.74 -3.62
C ARG A 81 2.35 13.97 -2.31
N LEU A 82 1.16 13.47 -2.01
CA LEU A 82 0.95 12.52 -0.93
C LEU A 82 1.38 11.13 -1.38
N SER A 83 2.27 10.50 -0.62
CA SER A 83 2.73 9.15 -0.85
C SER A 83 2.48 8.30 0.39
N SER A 84 1.92 7.11 0.17
CA SER A 84 1.58 6.16 1.23
C SER A 84 2.49 4.92 1.16
N PHE A 85 3.05 4.51 2.30
CA PHE A 85 3.89 3.32 2.40
C PHE A 85 3.66 2.57 3.71
N ILE A 86 3.99 1.29 3.70
CA ILE A 86 4.01 0.46 4.90
C ILE A 86 5.36 0.70 5.60
N GLY A 87 5.33 1.14 6.85
CA GLY A 87 6.54 1.43 7.61
C GLY A 87 7.42 0.18 7.77
N GLY A 88 8.75 0.35 7.77
CA GLY A 88 9.69 -0.78 7.90
C GLY A 88 9.53 -1.60 9.18
N SER A 89 9.02 -1.00 10.26
CA SER A 89 8.70 -1.68 11.52
C SER A 89 7.24 -2.14 11.62
N ALA A 90 6.44 -2.01 10.55
CA ALA A 90 5.03 -2.38 10.59
C ALA A 90 4.89 -3.90 10.81
N ALA A 91 4.05 -4.24 11.78
CA ALA A 91 3.64 -5.62 12.02
C ALA A 91 2.85 -6.16 10.83
N PHE A 92 3.07 -7.44 10.50
CA PHE A 92 2.32 -8.09 9.43
C PHE A 92 0.80 -7.98 9.68
N PRO A 93 -0.03 -7.74 8.64
CA PRO A 93 -1.44 -7.41 8.82
C PRO A 93 -2.20 -8.52 9.53
N LYS A 94 -3.16 -8.13 10.37
CA LYS A 94 -4.15 -9.07 10.87
C LYS A 94 -5.21 -9.27 9.79
N VAL A 95 -5.56 -10.52 9.52
CA VAL A 95 -6.74 -10.86 8.72
C VAL A 95 -7.96 -10.57 9.59
N ALA A 96 -8.90 -9.78 9.05
CA ALA A 96 -10.15 -9.43 9.70
C ALA A 96 -11.22 -10.50 9.50
#